data_AF-A0A1D6H1N1-F1
#
_entry.id   AF-A0A1D6H1N1-F1
#
_cell.length_a   1.000
_cell.length_b   1.000
_cell.length_c   1.000
_cell.angle_alpha   90.00
_cell.angle_beta   90.00
_cell.angle_gamma   90.00
#
_symmetry.space_group_name_H-M   'P 1'
#
loop_
_entity.id
_entity.type
_entity.pdbx_description
1 polymer ?
#
loop_
_entity_poly.entity_id
_entity_poly.type
_entity_poly.pdbx_seq_one_letter_code
_entity_poly.pdbx_strand_id
1 'polypeptide(L)'
;MIKSICVQLAAKFRNSGQTCVCANRILVQEGIYEKFASAFIKAVQSLKVGNGLEESTSQGPLINEAAVQKVEKFINDATSKGANVMLGGKRHSLGMSFYEPTVVGNVSNDMLLFREEVFGPVAPLIPFKTEEEAVHMANDTNAGLAAYIFTKSIPRSWRVSESLEYGLVGVNEGIISTEVAPFGGVKQSGLGREGSKYGVDEYLELKYICMGNLG
;
A
#
# COMPACT_ATOMS: atom_id res chain seq x y z
N MET A 1 12.75 -9.28 10.38
CA MET A 1 13.36 -8.59 9.23
C MET A 1 13.10 -9.33 7.93
N ILE A 2 13.64 -10.54 7.70
CA ILE A 2 13.39 -11.28 6.45
C ILE A 2 11.89 -11.50 6.20
N LYS A 3 11.15 -12.03 7.19
CA LYS A 3 9.68 -12.19 7.09
C LYS A 3 8.95 -10.88 6.77
N SER A 4 9.35 -9.78 7.40
CA SER A 4 8.81 -8.45 7.10
C SER A 4 9.00 -8.15 5.61
N ILE A 5 10.24 -8.20 5.11
CA ILE A 5 10.58 -7.82 3.73
C ILE A 5 9.78 -8.60 2.69
N CYS A 6 9.65 -9.92 2.86
CA CYS A 6 8.84 -10.74 1.96
C CYS A 6 7.38 -10.29 1.93
N VAL A 7 6.84 -9.93 3.09
CA VAL A 7 5.46 -9.46 3.21
C VAL A 7 5.29 -8.04 2.65
N GLN A 8 6.27 -7.15 2.83
CA GLN A 8 6.25 -5.83 2.17
C GLN A 8 6.36 -5.93 0.65
N LEU A 9 7.15 -6.88 0.13
CA LEU A 9 7.20 -7.15 -1.31
C LEU A 9 5.81 -7.55 -1.82
N ALA A 10 5.14 -8.48 -1.13
CA ALA A 10 3.79 -8.90 -1.47
C ALA A 10 2.79 -7.74 -1.42
N ALA A 11 2.88 -6.87 -0.40
CA ALA A 11 1.98 -5.72 -0.25
C ALA A 11 2.20 -4.66 -1.35
N LYS A 12 3.45 -4.37 -1.76
CA LYS A 12 3.74 -3.29 -2.72
C LYS A 12 3.77 -3.73 -4.18
N PHE A 13 4.34 -4.88 -4.49
CA PHE A 13 4.64 -5.29 -5.86
C PHE A 13 3.65 -6.29 -6.44
N ARG A 14 2.67 -6.78 -5.68
CA ARG A 14 1.56 -7.59 -6.24
C ARG A 14 0.85 -6.79 -7.34
N ASN A 15 0.56 -7.44 -8.47
CA ASN A 15 -0.01 -6.81 -9.66
C ASN A 15 0.79 -5.57 -10.16
N SER A 16 2.12 -5.61 -9.99
CA SER A 16 3.01 -4.47 -10.28
C SER A 16 2.60 -3.18 -9.56
N GLY A 17 2.05 -3.30 -8.34
CA GLY A 17 1.60 -2.17 -7.52
C GLY A 17 0.28 -1.53 -7.94
N GLN A 18 -0.47 -2.19 -8.83
CA GLN A 18 -1.75 -1.70 -9.36
C GLN A 18 -2.94 -2.30 -8.60
N THR A 19 -2.94 -2.22 -7.27
CA THR A 19 -4.10 -2.58 -6.45
C THR A 19 -4.38 -1.51 -5.41
N CYS A 20 -5.65 -1.30 -5.06
CA CYS A 20 -6.07 -0.27 -4.10
C CYS A 20 -5.50 -0.49 -2.69
N VAL A 21 -5.11 -1.72 -2.35
CA VAL A 21 -4.52 -2.06 -1.04
C VAL A 21 -2.99 -2.12 -1.05
N CYS A 22 -2.34 -1.73 -2.16
CA CYS A 22 -0.88 -1.74 -2.22
C CYS A 22 -0.27 -0.68 -1.27
N ALA A 23 0.81 -1.04 -0.58
CA ALA A 23 1.48 -0.15 0.37
C ALA A 23 2.18 1.02 -0.36
N ASN A 24 1.49 2.17 -0.49
CA ASN A 24 2.02 3.34 -1.21
C ASN A 24 3.09 4.12 -0.44
N ARG A 25 3.08 4.04 0.90
CA ARG A 25 4.08 4.66 1.78
C ARG A 25 4.64 3.60 2.72
N ILE A 26 5.96 3.40 2.72
CA ILE A 26 6.61 2.46 3.62
C ILE A 26 7.36 3.28 4.67
N LEU A 27 6.74 3.41 5.85
CA LEU A 27 7.32 4.09 7.00
C LEU A 27 8.26 3.14 7.74
N VAL A 28 9.51 3.54 7.96
CA VAL A 28 10.54 2.70 8.59
C VAL A 28 11.22 3.44 9.73
N GLN A 29 11.26 2.83 10.91
CA GLN A 29 11.87 3.46 12.08
C GLN A 29 13.38 3.67 11.87
N GLU A 30 13.89 4.86 12.19
CA GLU A 30 15.30 5.27 11.93
C GLU A 30 16.32 4.23 12.40
N GLY A 31 16.12 3.64 13.60
CA GLY A 31 17.03 2.64 14.16
C GLY A 31 17.19 1.34 13.34
N ILE A 32 16.31 1.09 12.37
CA ILE A 32 16.44 -0.05 11.44
C ILE A 32 16.46 0.36 9.96
N TYR A 33 16.41 1.66 9.65
CA TYR A 33 16.18 2.16 8.29
C TYR A 33 17.20 1.61 7.29
N GLU A 34 18.50 1.82 7.54
CA GLU A 34 19.57 1.38 6.62
C GLU A 34 19.56 -0.13 6.37
N LYS A 35 19.41 -0.90 7.45
CA LYS A 35 19.39 -2.36 7.39
C LYS A 35 18.15 -2.87 6.64
N PHE A 36 17.00 -2.21 6.85
CA PHE A 36 15.78 -2.49 6.12
C PHE A 36 15.91 -2.14 4.65
N ALA A 37 16.32 -0.91 4.32
CA ALA A 37 16.43 -0.42 2.95
C ALA A 37 17.38 -1.28 2.12
N SER A 38 18.56 -1.62 2.65
CA SER A 38 19.51 -2.50 1.98
C SER A 38 18.93 -3.89 1.67
N ALA A 39 18.25 -4.49 2.64
CA ALA A 39 17.67 -5.82 2.47
C ALA A 39 16.42 -5.80 1.57
N PHE A 40 15.64 -4.72 1.63
CA PHE A 40 14.47 -4.49 0.77
C PHE A 40 14.89 -4.29 -0.68
N ILE A 41 15.91 -3.47 -0.97
CA ILE A 41 16.46 -3.27 -2.32
C ILE A 41 16.91 -4.60 -2.93
N LYS A 42 17.66 -5.42 -2.18
CA LYS A 42 18.08 -6.75 -2.67
C LYS A 42 16.89 -7.64 -3.02
N ALA A 43 15.84 -7.57 -2.22
CA ALA A 43 14.63 -8.35 -2.44
C ALA A 43 13.85 -7.83 -3.67
N VAL A 44 13.71 -6.52 -3.84
CA VAL A 44 13.08 -5.91 -5.03
C VAL A 44 13.88 -6.20 -6.29
N GLN A 45 15.21 -6.17 -6.23
CA GLN A 45 16.09 -6.48 -7.37
C GLN A 45 15.94 -7.93 -7.86
N SER A 46 15.49 -8.84 -6.98
CA SER A 46 15.24 -10.24 -7.37
C SER A 46 13.92 -10.44 -8.14
N LEU A 47 13.07 -9.40 -8.23
CA LEU A 47 11.83 -9.46 -8.99
C LEU A 47 12.12 -9.50 -10.50
N LYS A 48 11.59 -10.52 -11.16
CA LYS A 48 11.65 -10.69 -12.61
C LYS A 48 10.49 -9.96 -13.28
N VAL A 49 10.83 -9.01 -14.15
CA VAL A 49 9.89 -8.32 -15.05
C VAL A 49 9.78 -9.12 -16.35
N GLY A 50 8.57 -9.39 -16.81
CA GLY A 50 8.36 -10.22 -18.00
C GLY A 50 6.90 -10.40 -18.38
N ASN A 51 6.65 -11.26 -19.37
CA ASN A 51 5.30 -11.61 -19.78
C ASN A 51 4.59 -12.37 -18.64
N GLY A 52 3.36 -11.96 -18.31
CA GLY A 52 2.57 -12.59 -17.25
C GLY A 52 2.19 -14.06 -17.49
N LEU A 53 2.37 -14.57 -18.71
CA LEU A 53 2.19 -15.99 -19.03
C LEU A 53 3.43 -16.86 -18.71
N GLU A 54 4.58 -16.24 -18.41
CA GLU A 54 5.79 -16.97 -18.06
C GLU A 54 5.84 -17.24 -16.55
N GLU A 55 6.05 -18.49 -16.15
CA GLU A 55 6.08 -18.90 -14.73
C GLU A 55 7.12 -18.16 -13.89
N SER A 56 8.21 -17.71 -14.52
CA SER A 56 9.29 -17.01 -13.82
C SER A 56 9.01 -15.52 -13.60
N THR A 57 7.96 -14.97 -14.24
CA THR A 57 7.59 -13.56 -14.13
C THR A 57 6.95 -13.28 -12.79
N SER A 58 7.47 -12.27 -12.11
CA SER A 58 6.87 -11.74 -10.88
C SER A 58 6.25 -10.37 -11.06
N GLN A 59 6.63 -9.62 -12.11
CA GLN A 59 6.16 -8.28 -12.43
C GLN A 59 5.73 -8.21 -13.89
N GLY A 60 4.44 -8.02 -14.11
CA GLY A 60 3.88 -7.78 -15.44
C GLY A 60 3.97 -6.30 -15.85
N PRO A 61 3.47 -5.96 -17.05
CA PRO A 61 3.41 -4.58 -17.50
C PRO A 61 2.41 -3.75 -16.67
N LEU A 62 2.57 -2.44 -16.72
CA LEU A 62 1.49 -1.52 -16.34
C LEU A 62 0.36 -1.60 -17.36
N ILE A 63 -0.85 -1.24 -16.93
CA ILE A 63 -2.07 -1.41 -17.73
C ILE A 63 -2.03 -0.66 -19.07
N ASN A 64 -1.37 0.50 -19.13
CA ASN A 64 -1.23 1.31 -20.35
C ASN A 64 -0.10 2.34 -20.22
N GLU A 65 0.14 3.08 -21.30
CA GLU A 65 1.14 4.16 -21.36
C GLU A 65 0.85 5.31 -20.38
N ALA A 66 -0.41 5.65 -20.14
CA ALA A 66 -0.75 6.71 -19.18
C ALA A 66 -0.33 6.36 -17.75
N ALA A 67 -0.41 5.08 -17.37
CA ALA A 67 0.11 4.60 -16.10
C ALA A 67 1.64 4.73 -16.00
N VAL A 68 2.37 4.44 -17.09
CA VAL A 68 3.83 4.66 -17.17
C VAL A 68 4.16 6.13 -16.96
N GLN A 69 3.50 7.02 -17.70
CA GLN A 69 3.73 8.46 -17.61
C GLN A 69 3.41 9.01 -16.21
N LYS A 70 2.39 8.48 -15.55
CA LYS A 70 2.07 8.82 -14.15
C LYS A 70 3.21 8.41 -13.22
N VAL A 71 3.76 7.20 -13.36
CA VAL A 71 4.91 6.75 -12.58
C VAL A 71 6.12 7.67 -12.82
N GLU A 72 6.44 7.97 -14.08
CA GLU A 72 7.54 8.89 -14.44
C GLU A 72 7.36 10.28 -13.83
N LYS A 73 6.15 10.84 -13.88
CA LYS A 73 5.80 12.11 -13.24
C LYS A 73 6.10 12.08 -11.73
N PHE A 74 5.74 11.01 -11.04
CA PHE A 74 5.94 10.88 -9.60
C PHE A 74 7.42 10.76 -9.23
N ILE A 75 8.19 9.99 -10.01
CA ILE A 75 9.64 9.88 -9.84
C ILE A 75 10.34 11.22 -10.11
N ASN A 76 9.94 11.93 -11.17
CA ASN A 76 10.50 13.23 -11.51
C ASN A 76 10.18 14.29 -10.44
N ASP A 77 8.95 14.34 -9.94
CA ASP A 77 8.56 15.24 -8.83
C ASP A 77 9.44 14.96 -7.60
N ALA A 78 9.53 13.70 -7.19
CA ALA A 78 10.30 13.31 -6.01
C ALA A 78 11.80 13.66 -6.15
N THR A 79 12.42 13.31 -7.27
CA THR A 79 13.85 13.59 -7.50
C THR A 79 14.14 15.09 -7.63
N SER A 80 13.24 15.87 -8.24
CA SER A 80 13.35 17.34 -8.30
C SER A 80 13.30 18.01 -6.92
N LYS A 81 12.69 17.34 -5.93
CA LYS A 81 12.59 17.76 -4.53
C LYS A 81 13.61 17.11 -3.60
N GLY A 82 14.59 16.38 -4.15
CA GLY A 82 15.71 15.82 -3.38
C GLY A 82 15.56 14.36 -2.94
N ALA A 83 14.53 13.64 -3.40
CA ALA A 83 14.45 12.20 -3.19
C ALA A 83 15.56 11.47 -3.98
N ASN A 84 15.96 10.30 -3.49
CA ASN A 84 16.98 9.48 -4.12
C ASN A 84 16.38 8.18 -4.66
N VAL A 85 16.57 7.90 -5.95
CA VAL A 85 16.23 6.60 -6.54
C VAL A 85 17.32 5.59 -6.16
N MET A 86 16.99 4.68 -5.24
CA MET A 86 17.93 3.67 -4.74
C MET A 86 17.99 2.42 -5.62
N LEU A 87 16.94 2.16 -6.39
CA LEU A 87 16.82 1.06 -7.35
C LEU A 87 15.78 1.45 -8.41
N GLY A 88 16.00 1.06 -9.66
CA GLY A 88 15.02 1.23 -10.74
C GLY A 88 14.89 2.67 -11.24
N GLY A 89 13.65 3.15 -11.37
CA GLY A 89 13.30 4.55 -11.64
C GLY A 89 13.14 4.92 -13.11
N LYS A 90 13.01 3.93 -14.00
CA LYS A 90 12.94 4.11 -15.45
C LYS A 90 12.15 2.99 -16.11
N ARG A 91 11.77 3.20 -17.37
CA ARG A 91 11.13 2.18 -18.19
C ARG A 91 12.04 0.96 -18.31
N HIS A 92 11.45 -0.23 -18.26
CA HIS A 92 12.20 -1.46 -18.40
C HIS A 92 12.67 -1.65 -19.86
N SER A 93 13.76 -2.39 -20.07
CA SER A 93 14.33 -2.65 -21.41
C SER A 93 13.40 -3.39 -22.37
N LEU A 94 12.39 -4.09 -21.84
CA LEU A 94 11.32 -4.72 -22.62
C LEU A 94 10.42 -3.70 -23.35
N GLY A 95 10.51 -2.40 -23.01
CA GLY A 95 9.73 -1.34 -23.64
C GLY A 95 8.24 -1.40 -23.29
N MET A 96 7.41 -0.81 -24.16
CA MET A 96 5.95 -0.75 -23.98
C MET A 96 5.59 -0.16 -22.59
N SER A 97 4.66 -0.81 -21.87
CA SER A 97 4.25 -0.41 -20.53
C SER A 97 5.00 -1.14 -19.41
N PHE A 98 6.16 -1.76 -19.69
CA PHE A 98 7.00 -2.34 -18.64
C PHE A 98 7.83 -1.27 -17.93
N TYR A 99 7.85 -1.32 -16.60
CA TYR A 99 8.57 -0.37 -15.76
C TYR A 99 9.43 -1.12 -14.73
N GLU A 100 10.61 -0.57 -14.40
CA GLU A 100 11.50 -1.19 -13.42
C GLU A 100 10.89 -1.09 -12.00
N PRO A 101 10.88 -2.19 -11.21
CA PRO A 101 10.61 -2.12 -9.78
C PRO A 101 11.55 -1.11 -9.11
N THR A 102 10.95 -0.09 -8.51
CA THR A 102 11.64 1.13 -8.09
C THR A 102 11.57 1.30 -6.58
N VAL A 103 12.70 1.64 -5.96
CA VAL A 103 12.78 2.01 -4.54
C VAL A 103 13.27 3.45 -4.45
N VAL A 104 12.52 4.31 -3.77
CA VAL A 104 12.84 5.73 -3.60
C VAL A 104 13.03 6.02 -2.12
N GLY A 105 14.20 6.52 -1.74
CA GLY A 105 14.50 6.99 -0.39
C GLY A 105 14.41 8.51 -0.29
N ASN A 106 14.51 9.03 0.94
CA ASN A 106 14.41 10.46 1.25
C ASN A 106 13.11 11.11 0.75
N VAL A 107 11.99 10.40 0.86
CA VAL A 107 10.69 10.93 0.46
C VAL A 107 10.12 11.80 1.58
N SER A 108 9.84 13.07 1.27
CA SER A 108 9.20 14.03 2.18
C SER A 108 7.71 14.18 1.90
N ASN A 109 6.99 14.83 2.81
CA ASN A 109 5.53 14.98 2.77
C ASN A 109 5.02 15.88 1.64
N ASP A 110 5.84 16.74 1.06
CA ASP A 110 5.49 17.61 -0.07
C ASP A 110 5.63 16.94 -1.45
N MET A 111 6.14 15.70 -1.50
CA MET A 111 6.29 14.92 -2.73
C MET A 111 5.00 14.18 -3.10
N LEU A 112 4.72 14.06 -4.40
CA LEU A 112 3.54 13.33 -4.91
C LEU A 112 3.51 11.88 -4.43
N LEU A 113 4.68 11.23 -4.32
CA LEU A 113 4.80 9.86 -3.79
C LEU A 113 4.29 9.71 -2.34
N PHE A 114 4.26 10.80 -1.57
CA PHE A 114 3.69 10.80 -0.22
C PHE A 114 2.20 11.14 -0.22
N ARG A 115 1.75 12.03 -1.11
CA ARG A 115 0.39 12.59 -1.07
C ARG A 115 -0.63 11.82 -1.89
N GLU A 116 -0.20 11.14 -2.94
CA GLU A 116 -1.09 10.51 -3.92
C GLU A 116 -0.77 9.03 -4.17
N GLU A 117 -1.75 8.30 -4.71
CA GLU A 117 -1.60 6.90 -5.06
C GLU A 117 -0.93 6.75 -6.43
N VAL A 118 0.25 6.13 -6.46
CA VAL A 118 1.04 5.96 -7.70
C VAL A 118 0.46 4.91 -8.64
N PHE A 119 -0.15 3.83 -8.11
CA PHE A 119 -0.60 2.64 -8.88
C PHE A 119 0.46 2.11 -9.85
N GLY A 120 1.64 1.81 -9.32
CA GLY A 120 2.77 1.27 -10.07
C GLY A 120 3.84 0.71 -9.13
N PRO A 121 4.90 0.10 -9.70
CA PRO A 121 5.91 -0.66 -8.94
C PRO A 121 6.94 0.27 -8.30
N VAL A 122 6.49 1.27 -7.54
CA VAL A 122 7.32 2.26 -6.85
C VAL A 122 7.13 2.16 -5.34
N ALA A 123 8.22 1.99 -4.59
CA ALA A 123 8.24 1.84 -3.15
C ALA A 123 8.97 3.02 -2.47
N PRO A 124 8.23 4.05 -2.02
CA PRO A 124 8.76 5.13 -1.18
C PRO A 124 9.14 4.64 0.21
N LEU A 125 10.38 4.88 0.64
CA LEU A 125 10.87 4.66 2.00
C LEU A 125 10.94 6.00 2.73
N ILE A 126 10.24 6.09 3.87
CA ILE A 126 10.13 7.31 4.67
C ILE A 126 10.59 6.99 6.09
N PRO A 127 11.67 7.62 6.60
CA PRO A 127 12.12 7.41 7.96
C PRO A 127 11.16 8.04 8.98
N PHE A 128 11.10 7.46 10.18
CA PHE A 128 10.42 8.07 11.33
C PHE A 128 11.16 7.78 12.64
N LYS A 129 10.99 8.63 13.65
CA LYS A 129 11.62 8.49 14.97
C LYS A 129 10.72 7.80 15.97
N THR A 130 9.49 8.29 16.12
CA THR A 130 8.56 7.83 17.17
C THR A 130 7.32 7.12 16.60
N GLU A 131 6.66 6.34 17.45
CA GLU A 131 5.42 5.63 17.10
C GLU A 131 4.32 6.65 16.75
N GLU A 132 4.24 7.74 17.50
CA GLU A 132 3.28 8.82 17.33
C GLU A 132 3.48 9.56 16.00
N GLU A 133 4.74 9.82 15.62
CA GLU A 133 5.09 10.42 14.34
C GLU A 133 4.66 9.52 13.17
N ALA A 134 4.90 8.20 13.28
CA ALA A 134 4.50 7.25 12.25
C ALA A 134 2.98 7.20 12.07
N VAL A 135 2.21 7.20 13.17
CA VAL A 135 0.74 7.25 13.12
C VAL A 135 0.27 8.56 12.51
N HIS A 136 0.85 9.69 12.91
CA HIS A 136 0.49 10.99 12.34
C HIS A 136 0.73 11.04 10.83
N MET A 137 1.91 10.61 10.35
CA MET A 137 2.21 10.53 8.93
C MET A 137 1.29 9.55 8.19
N ALA A 138 0.97 8.41 8.79
CA ALA A 138 0.04 7.46 8.20
C ALA A 138 -1.36 8.07 8.06
N ASN A 139 -1.84 8.84 9.03
CA ASN A 139 -3.17 9.44 8.99
C ASN A 139 -3.24 10.75 8.17
N ASP A 140 -2.11 11.42 7.90
CA ASP A 140 -2.01 12.60 7.02
C ASP A 140 -2.20 12.23 5.54
N THR A 141 -3.44 11.88 5.21
CA THR A 141 -3.95 11.62 3.86
C THR A 141 -5.47 11.62 3.89
N ASN A 142 -6.08 11.89 2.73
CA ASN A 142 -7.52 11.78 2.54
C ASN A 142 -7.98 10.33 2.35
N ALA A 143 -7.05 9.41 2.09
CA ALA A 143 -7.32 7.99 1.94
C ALA A 143 -7.34 7.26 3.31
N GLY A 144 -8.07 6.17 3.38
CA GLY A 144 -8.23 5.36 4.60
C GLY A 144 -8.68 3.94 4.28
N LEU A 145 -8.08 3.31 3.26
CA LEU A 145 -8.46 1.95 2.85
C LEU A 145 -7.73 0.87 3.66
N ALA A 146 -6.45 0.61 3.34
CA ALA A 146 -5.66 -0.43 3.98
C ALA A 146 -4.33 0.11 4.55
N ALA A 147 -3.95 -0.38 5.73
CA ALA A 147 -2.66 -0.12 6.37
C ALA A 147 -2.05 -1.41 6.91
N TYR A 148 -0.73 -1.40 7.13
CA TYR A 148 0.02 -2.57 7.56
C TYR A 148 1.06 -2.20 8.62
N ILE A 149 1.17 -3.02 9.68
CA ILE A 149 2.07 -2.80 10.81
C ILE A 149 2.96 -4.03 10.98
N PHE A 150 4.27 -3.80 11.15
CA PHE A 150 5.23 -4.86 11.44
C PHE A 150 5.92 -4.59 12.78
N THR A 151 5.59 -5.40 13.78
CA THR A 151 6.08 -5.24 15.15
C THR A 151 6.10 -6.57 15.88
N LYS A 152 7.09 -6.75 16.77
CA LYS A 152 7.10 -7.87 17.73
C LYS A 152 6.37 -7.53 19.04
N SER A 153 6.09 -6.26 19.28
CA SER A 153 5.42 -5.78 20.50
C SER A 153 3.91 -5.87 20.31
N ILE A 154 3.27 -6.76 21.07
CA ILE A 154 1.81 -6.90 21.11
C ILE A 154 1.12 -5.62 21.62
N PRO A 155 1.60 -4.93 22.68
CA PRO A 155 1.01 -3.66 23.08
C PRO A 155 1.06 -2.60 21.96
N ARG A 156 2.16 -2.56 21.20
CA ARG A 156 2.29 -1.65 20.06
C ARG A 156 1.34 -2.01 18.93
N SER A 157 1.13 -3.30 18.64
CA SER A 157 0.18 -3.68 17.57
C SER A 157 -1.23 -3.20 17.89
N TRP A 158 -1.68 -3.30 19.14
CA TRP A 158 -3.00 -2.78 19.53
C TRP A 158 -3.09 -1.27 19.39
N ARG A 159 -2.19 -0.52 20.06
CA ARG A 159 -2.23 0.95 20.03
C ARG A 159 -2.16 1.52 18.62
N VAL A 160 -1.26 1.01 17.80
CA VAL A 160 -1.08 1.50 16.42
C VAL A 160 -2.28 1.11 15.56
N SER A 161 -2.76 -0.13 15.64
CA SER A 161 -3.94 -0.57 14.86
C SER A 161 -5.17 0.27 15.18
N GLU A 162 -5.42 0.57 16.45
CA GLU A 162 -6.57 1.38 16.88
C GLU A 162 -6.43 2.86 16.51
N SER A 163 -5.21 3.37 16.43
CA SER A 163 -4.95 4.78 16.09
C SER A 163 -4.91 5.04 14.58
N LEU A 164 -4.80 4.00 13.75
CA LEU A 164 -4.77 4.13 12.30
C LEU A 164 -6.20 4.35 11.76
N GLU A 165 -6.38 5.43 11.01
CA GLU A 165 -7.67 5.80 10.41
C GLU A 165 -7.90 5.08 9.07
N TYR A 166 -7.96 3.74 9.12
CA TYR A 166 -8.06 2.87 7.96
C TYR A 166 -9.13 1.80 8.17
N GLY A 167 -9.82 1.40 7.09
CA GLY A 167 -10.86 0.38 7.16
C GLY A 167 -10.31 -1.05 7.32
N LEU A 168 -9.08 -1.31 6.86
CA LEU A 168 -8.39 -2.58 7.02
C LEU A 168 -6.98 -2.37 7.60
N VAL A 169 -6.61 -3.17 8.60
CA VAL A 169 -5.26 -3.15 9.19
C VAL A 169 -4.67 -4.55 9.24
N GLY A 170 -3.56 -4.77 8.54
CA GLY A 170 -2.76 -6.00 8.63
C GLY A 170 -1.67 -5.89 9.68
N VAL A 171 -1.57 -6.86 10.58
CA VAL A 171 -0.52 -6.92 11.62
C VAL A 171 0.39 -8.10 11.33
N ASN A 172 1.65 -7.82 11.00
CA ASN A 172 2.66 -8.79 10.58
C ASN A 172 2.25 -9.65 9.35
N GLU A 173 1.28 -9.18 8.58
CA GLU A 173 0.74 -9.78 7.36
C GLU A 173 0.46 -8.65 6.35
N GLY A 174 0.67 -8.92 5.07
CA GLY A 174 0.58 -7.97 3.95
C GLY A 174 -0.39 -8.41 2.86
N ILE A 175 -0.92 -9.63 2.97
CA ILE A 175 -2.03 -10.12 2.17
C ILE A 175 -3.20 -10.40 3.14
N ILE A 176 -4.08 -9.42 3.27
CA ILE A 176 -5.22 -9.47 4.21
C ILE A 176 -6.58 -9.62 3.51
N SER A 177 -6.58 -9.81 2.19
CA SER A 177 -7.80 -9.98 1.40
C SER A 177 -8.48 -11.31 1.75
N THR A 178 -9.74 -11.25 2.17
CA THR A 178 -10.60 -12.42 2.39
C THR A 178 -12.06 -12.01 2.25
N GLU A 179 -12.88 -12.94 1.76
CA GLU A 179 -14.31 -12.80 1.54
C GLU A 179 -15.14 -12.82 2.83
N VAL A 180 -14.60 -13.33 3.94
CA VAL A 180 -15.33 -13.46 5.21
C VAL A 180 -15.12 -12.29 6.19
N ALA A 181 -14.22 -11.35 5.87
CA ALA A 181 -13.99 -10.13 6.64
C ALA A 181 -14.50 -8.89 5.88
N PRO A 182 -14.95 -7.84 6.58
CA PRO A 182 -15.47 -6.64 5.93
C PRO A 182 -14.34 -5.92 5.18
N PHE A 183 -14.58 -5.60 3.92
CA PHE A 183 -13.67 -4.86 3.07
C PHE A 183 -14.27 -3.50 2.72
N GLY A 184 -13.54 -2.43 2.95
CA GLY A 184 -13.96 -1.08 2.60
C GLY A 184 -13.21 -0.04 3.41
N GLY A 185 -13.23 1.21 2.94
CA GLY A 185 -12.43 2.28 3.51
C GLY A 185 -13.17 3.17 4.51
N VAL A 186 -12.44 4.18 4.98
CA VAL A 186 -12.99 5.36 5.65
C VAL A 186 -12.53 6.62 4.91
N LYS A 187 -12.95 7.81 5.35
CA LYS A 187 -12.64 9.09 4.69
C LYS A 187 -13.10 9.10 3.23
N GLN A 188 -12.23 9.51 2.30
CA GLN A 188 -12.53 9.54 0.86
C GLN A 188 -12.31 8.19 0.18
N SER A 189 -11.91 7.14 0.91
CA SER A 189 -11.76 5.79 0.35
C SER A 189 -13.07 5.02 0.19
N GLY A 190 -14.22 5.65 0.51
CA GLY A 190 -15.55 5.10 0.23
C GLY A 190 -16.44 5.00 1.46
N LEU A 191 -17.67 4.52 1.22
CA LEU A 191 -18.71 4.27 2.20
C LEU A 191 -19.15 2.81 2.11
N GLY A 192 -19.71 2.29 3.20
CA GLY A 192 -20.18 0.91 3.28
C GLY A 192 -19.07 -0.13 3.39
N ARG A 193 -19.44 -1.41 3.41
CA ARG A 193 -18.49 -2.55 3.41
C ARG A 193 -18.95 -3.63 2.43
N GLU A 194 -17.99 -4.27 1.78
CA GLU A 194 -18.18 -5.44 0.93
C GLU A 194 -17.67 -6.70 1.66
N GLY A 195 -18.19 -7.88 1.27
CA GLY A 195 -17.82 -9.15 1.88
C GLY A 195 -18.31 -9.30 3.33
N SER A 196 -17.88 -10.38 4.00
CA SER A 196 -18.36 -10.81 5.32
C SER A 196 -19.88 -10.92 5.41
N LYS A 197 -20.40 -10.98 6.65
CA LYS A 197 -21.84 -10.89 6.91
C LYS A 197 -22.41 -9.49 6.70
N TYR A 198 -21.57 -8.44 6.68
CA TYR A 198 -22.02 -7.05 6.59
C TYR A 198 -22.28 -6.60 5.15
N GLY A 199 -21.62 -7.22 4.16
CA GLY A 199 -21.73 -6.78 2.77
C GLY A 199 -23.13 -6.91 2.18
N VAL A 200 -23.96 -7.80 2.71
CA VAL A 200 -25.36 -7.92 2.28
C VAL A 200 -26.19 -6.71 2.70
N ASP A 201 -25.85 -6.05 3.82
CA ASP A 201 -26.63 -4.95 4.40
C ASP A 201 -26.68 -3.73 3.46
N GLU A 202 -25.68 -3.54 2.59
CA GLU A 202 -25.63 -2.47 1.56
C GLU A 202 -26.67 -2.64 0.45
N TYR A 203 -27.31 -3.82 0.36
CA TYR A 203 -28.31 -4.16 -0.65
C TYR A 203 -29.70 -4.44 -0.07
N LEU A 204 -29.89 -4.22 1.24
CA LEU A 204 -31.13 -4.47 1.95
C LEU A 204 -31.85 -3.17 2.31
N GLU A 205 -33.18 -3.26 2.44
CA GLU A 205 -34.04 -2.17 2.89
C GLU A 205 -34.76 -2.59 4.19
N LEU A 206 -34.60 -1.79 5.25
CA LEU A 206 -35.26 -2.05 6.53
C LEU A 206 -36.75 -1.69 6.43
N LYS A 207 -37.61 -2.64 6.77
CA LYS A 207 -39.06 -2.43 6.83
C LYS A 207 -39.60 -2.76 8.21
N TYR A 208 -40.03 -1.75 8.94
CA TYR A 208 -40.79 -1.92 10.16
C TYR A 208 -42.29 -2.10 9.84
N ILE A 209 -42.92 -3.10 10.44
CA ILE A 209 -44.36 -3.35 10.35
C ILE A 209 -44.94 -3.30 11.76
N CYS A 210 -45.66 -2.23 12.09
CA CYS A 210 -46.49 -2.15 13.29
C CYS A 210 -47.87 -2.74 12.96
N MET A 211 -48.02 -4.05 13.15
CA MET A 211 -49.30 -4.71 12.94
C MET A 211 -50.17 -4.55 14.17
N GLY A 212 -51.28 -3.83 14.02
CA GLY A 212 -52.32 -3.66 15.04
C GLY A 212 -53.22 -4.88 15.18
N ASN A 213 -54.54 -4.66 15.27
CA ASN A 213 -55.59 -5.57 15.77
C ASN A 213 -55.86 -5.44 17.30
N LEU A 214 -55.70 -4.22 17.82
CA LEU A 214 -56.22 -3.84 19.12
C LEU A 214 -57.66 -3.36 18.93
N GLY A 215 -58.63 -4.27 19.12
CA GLY A 215 -60.06 -4.01 19.39
C GLY A 215 -60.78 -2.94 18.58
#